data_AF-A0A955BJL0-F1
#
_entry.id   AF-A0A955BJL0-F1
#
_cell.length_a   1.000
_cell.length_b   1.000
_cell.length_c   1.000
_cell.angle_alpha   90.00
_cell.angle_beta   90.00
_cell.angle_gamma   90.00
#
_symmetry.space_group_name_H-M   'P 1'
#
loop_
_entity.id
_entity.type
_entity.pdbx_description
1 polymer ?
#
loop_
_entity_poly.entity_id
_entity_poly.type
_entity_poly.pdbx_seq_one_letter_code
_entity_poly.pdbx_strand_id
1 'polypeptide(L)'
;MSQTTISVDAAELATILAALRFYQSAGQGDPANRSDDIHLIATDGDSQISLDAEAIDALCERLNLDVPVRCLIGLEGGLVTGVTSNVLLEFTVLDYDVEGCDDDEVMTIPSMDNDGREVEVYKRGFYESEMDPDVVASLYQAIEAILTKE
;
A
#
# COMPACT_ATOMS: atom_id res chain seq x y z
N MET A 1 -11.60 8.26 8.31
CA MET A 1 -11.96 8.21 6.88
C MET A 1 -11.65 6.80 6.40
N SER A 2 -12.61 6.10 5.80
CA SER A 2 -12.36 4.79 5.21
C SER A 2 -11.64 5.01 3.88
N GLN A 3 -10.44 4.47 3.70
CA GLN A 3 -9.75 4.51 2.42
C GLN A 3 -10.31 3.40 1.54
N THR A 4 -10.82 3.74 0.36
CA THR A 4 -11.20 2.76 -0.66
C THR A 4 -9.93 2.36 -1.41
N THR A 5 -9.52 1.10 -1.30
CA THR A 5 -8.40 0.56 -2.09
C THR A 5 -8.91 0.23 -3.49
N ILE A 6 -8.34 0.88 -4.51
CA ILE A 6 -8.62 0.60 -5.93
C ILE A 6 -7.37 -0.06 -6.50
N SER A 7 -7.51 -1.24 -7.11
CA SER A 7 -6.46 -1.89 -7.89
C SER A 7 -6.66 -1.53 -9.35
N VAL A 8 -5.59 -1.13 -10.02
CA VAL A 8 -5.57 -0.79 -11.45
C VAL A 8 -4.41 -1.52 -12.13
N ASP A 9 -4.59 -1.92 -13.38
CA ASP A 9 -3.51 -2.47 -14.20
C ASP A 9 -2.59 -1.37 -14.75
N ALA A 10 -1.52 -1.77 -15.46
CA ALA A 10 -0.55 -0.82 -16.02
C ALA A 10 -1.16 0.13 -17.08
N ALA A 11 -2.11 -0.35 -17.88
CA ALA A 11 -2.77 0.46 -18.90
C ALA A 11 -3.77 1.45 -18.27
N GLU A 12 -4.49 1.01 -17.24
CA GLU A 12 -5.38 1.84 -16.43
C GLU A 12 -4.59 2.93 -15.70
N LEU A 13 -3.48 2.59 -15.04
CA LEU A 13 -2.59 3.55 -14.39
C LEU A 13 -2.06 4.59 -15.38
N ALA A 14 -1.53 4.14 -16.52
CA ALA A 14 -1.05 5.04 -17.56
C ALA A 14 -2.14 5.98 -18.08
N THR A 15 -3.37 5.47 -18.21
CA THR A 15 -4.54 6.25 -18.64
C THR A 15 -4.95 7.28 -17.60
N ILE A 16 -4.97 6.91 -16.32
CA ILE A 16 -5.27 7.81 -15.20
C ILE A 16 -4.24 8.94 -15.14
N LEU A 17 -2.94 8.61 -15.22
CA LEU A 17 -1.87 9.62 -15.24
C LEU A 17 -2.01 10.57 -16.45
N ALA A 18 -2.32 10.04 -17.64
CA ALA A 18 -2.52 10.86 -18.84
C ALA A 18 -3.75 11.78 -18.70
N ALA A 19 -4.86 11.28 -18.13
CA ALA A 19 -6.06 12.06 -17.90
C ALA A 19 -5.83 13.19 -16.87
N LEU A 20 -5.10 12.91 -15.78
CA LEU A 20 -4.72 13.92 -14.79
C LEU A 20 -3.85 15.00 -15.40
N ARG A 21 -2.89 14.63 -16.26
CA ARG A 21 -2.05 15.60 -16.99
C ARG A 21 -2.85 16.43 -17.98
N PHE A 22 -3.81 15.84 -18.68
CA PHE A 22 -4.72 16.59 -19.55
C PHE A 22 -5.54 17.60 -18.75
N TYR A 23 -6.18 17.15 -17.66
CA TYR A 23 -6.97 17.97 -16.75
C TYR A 23 -6.16 19.18 -16.22
N GLN A 24 -4.93 18.93 -15.77
CA GLN A 24 -4.01 19.97 -15.31
C GLN A 24 -3.62 20.93 -16.44
N SER A 25 -3.24 20.41 -17.61
CA SER A 25 -2.80 21.23 -18.76
C SER A 25 -3.92 22.11 -19.33
N ALA A 26 -5.17 21.69 -19.18
CA ALA A 26 -6.36 22.45 -19.53
C ALA A 26 -6.73 23.52 -18.48
N GLY A 27 -5.95 23.65 -17.40
CA GLY A 27 -6.19 24.63 -16.33
C GLY A 27 -7.32 24.27 -15.39
N GLN A 28 -7.83 23.03 -15.44
CA GLN A 28 -9.05 22.62 -14.71
C GLN A 28 -8.82 22.36 -13.21
N GLY A 29 -7.58 22.50 -12.73
CA GLY A 29 -7.30 22.63 -11.29
C GLY A 29 -7.95 23.87 -10.68
N ASP A 30 -8.26 24.88 -11.50
CA ASP A 30 -9.13 26.00 -11.13
C ASP A 30 -10.59 25.64 -11.49
N PRO A 31 -11.52 25.65 -10.51
CA PRO A 31 -12.93 25.41 -10.75
C PRO A 31 -13.58 26.32 -11.81
N ALA A 32 -13.02 27.50 -12.08
CA ALA A 32 -13.51 28.41 -13.11
C ALA A 32 -13.25 27.91 -14.54
N ASN A 33 -12.31 26.98 -14.73
CA ASN A 33 -11.87 26.50 -16.04
C ASN A 33 -12.45 25.14 -16.43
N ARG A 34 -13.32 24.55 -15.61
CA ARG A 34 -13.93 23.23 -15.86
C ARG A 34 -15.44 23.33 -16.10
N SER A 35 -15.99 22.37 -16.85
CA SER A 35 -17.45 22.28 -17.05
C SER A 35 -18.17 21.84 -15.78
N ASP A 36 -19.48 22.08 -15.71
CA ASP A 36 -20.33 21.66 -14.59
C ASP A 36 -20.29 20.15 -14.35
N ASP A 37 -20.28 19.35 -15.42
CA ASP A 37 -20.18 17.88 -15.34
C ASP A 37 -18.87 17.44 -14.66
N ILE A 38 -17.75 18.07 -15.04
CA ILE A 38 -16.45 17.78 -14.45
C ILE A 38 -16.39 18.30 -13.02
N HIS A 39 -16.99 19.46 -12.74
CA HIS A 39 -17.09 20.01 -11.40
C HIS A 39 -17.80 19.04 -10.47
N LEU A 40 -18.96 18.53 -10.89
CA LEU A 40 -19.76 17.58 -10.13
C LEU A 40 -18.97 16.32 -9.74
N ILE A 41 -18.18 15.78 -10.69
CA ILE A 41 -17.31 14.63 -10.44
C ILE A 41 -16.18 14.99 -9.47
N ALA A 42 -15.49 16.11 -9.70
CA ALA A 42 -14.32 16.50 -8.92
C ALA A 42 -14.67 16.84 -7.46
N THR A 43 -15.90 17.31 -7.20
CA THR A 43 -16.37 17.70 -5.86
C THR A 43 -17.32 16.70 -5.23
N ASP A 44 -17.64 15.57 -5.89
CA ASP A 44 -18.68 14.62 -5.46
C ASP A 44 -19.98 15.36 -5.05
N GLY A 45 -20.50 16.20 -5.95
CA GLY A 45 -21.66 17.04 -5.65
C GLY A 45 -21.43 18.03 -4.51
N ASP A 46 -20.25 18.66 -4.49
CA ASP A 46 -19.81 19.64 -3.49
C ASP A 46 -19.58 19.08 -2.08
N SER A 47 -19.51 17.76 -1.95
CA SER A 47 -19.14 17.07 -0.72
C SER A 47 -17.65 17.20 -0.37
N GLN A 48 -16.80 17.53 -1.35
CA GLN A 48 -15.35 17.66 -1.18
C GLN A 48 -14.74 18.78 -2.02
N ILE A 49 -13.56 19.23 -1.61
CA ILE A 49 -12.74 20.19 -2.35
C ILE A 49 -11.93 19.42 -3.39
N SER A 50 -12.08 19.79 -4.66
CA SER A 50 -11.27 19.25 -5.75
C SER A 50 -9.80 19.68 -5.64
N LEU A 51 -8.90 18.86 -6.15
CA LEU A 51 -7.47 19.16 -6.18
C LEU A 51 -7.15 20.34 -7.12
N ASP A 52 -6.21 21.19 -6.69
CA ASP A 52 -5.61 22.22 -7.52
C ASP A 52 -4.43 21.68 -8.35
N ALA A 53 -3.80 22.54 -9.16
CA ALA A 53 -2.71 22.13 -10.05
C ALA A 53 -1.50 21.53 -9.31
N GLU A 54 -1.16 22.05 -8.12
CA GLU A 54 -0.04 21.56 -7.31
C GLU A 54 -0.36 20.22 -6.66
N ALA A 55 -1.57 20.07 -6.12
CA ALA A 55 -2.03 18.83 -5.54
C ALA A 55 -2.18 17.71 -6.59
N ILE A 56 -2.51 18.05 -7.85
CA ILE A 56 -2.50 17.09 -8.96
C ILE A 56 -1.07 16.63 -9.30
N ASP A 57 -0.08 17.53 -9.26
CA ASP A 57 1.33 17.13 -9.45
C ASP A 57 1.76 16.13 -8.38
N ALA A 58 1.51 16.45 -7.11
CA ALA A 58 1.83 15.56 -5.99
C ALA A 58 1.10 14.21 -6.09
N LEU A 59 -0.15 14.20 -6.59
CA LEU A 59 -0.88 12.96 -6.85
C LEU A 59 -0.23 12.15 -7.98
N CYS A 60 0.14 12.79 -9.08
CA CYS A 60 0.81 12.12 -10.20
C CYS A 60 2.14 11.51 -9.75
N GLU A 61 2.95 12.24 -8.98
CA GLU A 61 4.19 11.71 -8.41
C GLU A 61 3.91 10.51 -7.53
N ARG A 62 2.94 10.59 -6.61
CA ARG A 62 2.59 9.47 -5.73
C ARG A 62 2.06 8.24 -6.46
N LEU A 63 1.27 8.43 -7.53
CA LEU A 63 0.78 7.33 -8.35
C LEU A 63 1.87 6.73 -9.26
N ASN A 64 2.84 7.55 -9.67
CA ASN A 64 3.94 7.15 -10.53
C ASN A 64 5.17 6.65 -9.75
N LEU A 65 5.16 6.83 -8.43
CA LEU A 65 6.14 6.29 -7.50
C LEU A 65 5.82 4.81 -7.24
N ASP A 66 6.64 3.94 -7.82
CA ASP A 66 6.64 2.49 -7.57
C ASP A 66 7.29 2.17 -6.21
N VAL A 67 6.80 2.82 -5.14
CA VAL A 67 7.28 2.54 -3.79
C VAL A 67 6.57 1.28 -3.33
N PRO A 68 7.32 0.21 -2.97
CA PRO A 68 6.72 -1.03 -2.51
C PRO A 68 5.83 -0.77 -1.29
N VAL A 69 4.72 -1.50 -1.22
CA VAL A 69 3.99 -1.62 0.04
C VAL A 69 4.94 -2.24 1.06
N ARG A 70 5.02 -1.68 2.28
CA ARG A 70 5.87 -2.23 3.34
C ARG A 70 5.04 -3.01 4.36
N CYS A 71 5.40 -4.26 4.59
CA CYS A 71 4.75 -5.14 5.56
C CYS A 71 5.72 -5.57 6.66
N LEU A 72 5.34 -5.34 7.91
CA LEU A 72 6.06 -5.85 9.08
C LEU A 72 5.31 -7.06 9.63
N ILE A 73 6.00 -8.18 9.75
CA ILE A 73 5.46 -9.45 10.24
C ILE A 73 6.11 -9.74 11.59
N GLY A 74 5.33 -9.60 12.67
CA GLY A 74 5.72 -10.10 13.99
C GLY A 74 5.59 -11.62 14.04
N LEU A 75 6.67 -12.31 14.38
CA LEU A 75 6.71 -13.76 14.49
C LEU A 75 7.08 -14.15 15.93
N GLU A 76 6.18 -14.84 16.61
CA GLU A 76 6.42 -15.50 17.89
C GLU A 76 6.31 -17.01 17.67
N GLY A 77 7.42 -17.74 17.70
CA GLY A 77 7.43 -19.16 17.40
C GLY A 77 7.26 -19.47 15.91
N GLY A 78 8.21 -20.20 15.34
CA GLY A 78 8.07 -20.87 14.05
C GLY A 78 8.89 -20.24 12.92
N LEU A 79 8.40 -20.36 11.68
CA LEU A 79 9.15 -19.93 10.50
C LEU A 79 8.22 -19.42 9.40
N VAL A 80 8.51 -18.23 8.88
CA VAL A 80 7.95 -17.76 7.61
C VAL A 80 8.65 -18.51 6.47
N THR A 81 7.90 -19.35 5.75
CA THR A 81 8.43 -20.20 4.67
C THR A 81 8.28 -19.60 3.28
N GLY A 82 7.42 -18.60 3.11
CA GLY A 82 7.22 -17.88 1.86
C GLY A 82 6.32 -16.66 2.04
N VAL A 83 6.52 -15.66 1.19
CA VAL A 83 5.69 -14.46 1.09
C VAL A 83 5.39 -14.21 -0.38
N THR A 84 4.11 -14.20 -0.74
CA THR A 84 3.64 -13.84 -2.08
C THR A 84 2.67 -12.67 -2.00
N SER A 85 2.64 -11.83 -3.02
CA SER A 85 1.83 -10.62 -3.06
C SER A 85 1.22 -10.38 -4.44
N ASN A 86 0.10 -9.67 -4.47
CA ASN A 86 -0.54 -9.22 -5.71
C ASN A 86 0.01 -7.87 -6.21
N VAL A 87 0.84 -7.20 -5.41
CA VAL A 87 1.48 -5.92 -5.70
C VAL A 87 2.93 -5.96 -5.22
N LEU A 88 3.76 -5.02 -5.68
CA LEU A 88 5.13 -4.88 -5.21
C LEU A 88 5.14 -4.66 -3.68
N LEU A 89 5.76 -5.61 -2.95
CA LEU A 89 5.76 -5.65 -1.50
C LEU A 89 7.18 -5.88 -0.99
N GLU A 90 7.61 -5.00 -0.10
CA GLU A 90 8.79 -5.14 0.73
C GLU A 90 8.31 -5.62 2.11
N PHE A 91 8.88 -6.72 2.61
CA PHE A 91 8.51 -7.23 3.93
C PHE A 91 9.71 -7.38 4.85
N THR A 92 9.44 -7.23 6.14
CA THR A 92 10.39 -7.43 7.22
C THR A 92 9.78 -8.38 8.23
N VAL A 93 10.51 -9.44 8.59
CA VAL A 93 10.11 -10.37 9.64
C VAL A 93 10.81 -9.96 10.93
N LEU A 94 10.01 -9.65 11.93
CA LEU A 94 10.41 -9.34 13.30
C LEU A 94 10.23 -10.61 14.12
N ASP A 95 11.30 -11.39 14.25
CA ASP A 95 11.28 -12.64 15.00
C ASP A 95 11.63 -12.37 16.46
N TYR A 96 10.67 -12.59 17.36
CA TYR A 96 10.82 -12.32 18.79
C TYR A 96 11.52 -13.45 19.54
N ASP A 97 11.80 -14.58 18.87
CA ASP A 97 12.49 -15.72 19.46
C ASP A 97 14.01 -15.48 19.50
N VAL A 98 14.45 -14.54 20.35
CA VAL A 98 15.88 -14.17 20.51
C VAL A 98 16.60 -15.00 21.58
N GLU A 99 15.93 -15.97 22.21
CA GLU A 99 16.52 -16.76 23.28
C GLU A 99 17.71 -17.59 22.77
N GLY A 100 18.90 -17.32 23.33
CA GLY A 100 20.12 -18.04 22.99
C GLY A 100 20.82 -17.54 21.73
N CYS A 101 20.36 -16.43 21.13
CA CYS A 101 21.08 -15.73 20.06
C CYS A 101 22.25 -14.91 20.63
N ASP A 102 23.24 -14.68 19.78
CA ASP A 102 24.36 -13.78 20.12
C ASP A 102 23.90 -12.31 20.03
N ASP A 103 24.49 -11.43 20.85
CA ASP A 103 24.12 -10.01 20.94
C ASP A 103 24.23 -9.25 19.59
N ASP A 104 25.05 -9.71 18.65
CA ASP A 104 25.21 -9.10 17.31
C ASP A 104 24.20 -9.59 16.27
N GLU A 105 23.46 -10.65 16.60
CA GLU A 105 22.33 -11.19 15.86
C GLU A 105 20.99 -10.64 16.37
N VAL A 106 20.97 -9.91 17.49
CA VAL A 106 19.77 -9.29 18.05
C VAL A 106 19.77 -7.79 17.77
N MET A 107 18.58 -7.24 17.51
CA MET A 107 18.38 -5.79 17.37
C MET A 107 17.22 -5.31 18.23
N THR A 108 17.38 -4.13 18.83
CA THR A 108 16.34 -3.46 19.60
C THR A 108 15.57 -2.50 18.70
N ILE A 109 14.24 -2.62 18.67
CA ILE A 109 13.34 -1.77 17.89
C ILE A 109 12.18 -1.25 18.75
N PRO A 110 11.49 -0.18 18.35
CA PRO A 110 10.21 0.19 18.95
C PRO A 110 9.16 -0.93 18.78
N SER A 111 8.34 -1.13 19.81
CA SER A 111 7.20 -2.05 19.77
C SER A 111 6.20 -1.65 18.68
N MET A 112 5.60 -2.65 18.03
CA MET A 112 4.54 -2.44 17.02
C MET A 112 3.29 -1.78 17.60
N ASP A 113 3.06 -1.91 18.91
CA ASP A 113 1.93 -1.28 19.61
C ASP A 113 2.09 0.24 19.76
N ASN A 114 3.26 0.78 19.40
CA ASN A 114 3.59 2.21 19.46
C ASN A 114 3.37 2.81 20.87
N ASP A 115 3.59 1.99 21.91
CA ASP A 115 3.46 2.35 23.32
C ASP A 115 4.74 2.96 23.91
N GLY A 116 5.75 3.18 23.06
CA GLY A 116 7.06 3.69 23.43
C GLY A 116 7.98 2.66 24.09
N ARG A 117 7.57 1.39 24.18
CA ARG A 117 8.47 0.31 24.62
C ARG A 117 9.37 -0.12 23.49
N GLU A 118 10.52 -0.63 23.87
CA GLU A 118 11.46 -1.28 22.97
C GLU A 118 11.37 -2.80 23.15
N VAL A 119 11.58 -3.53 22.05
CA VAL A 119 11.56 -4.98 21.99
C VAL A 119 12.79 -5.48 21.24
N GLU A 120 13.26 -6.66 21.60
CA GLU A 120 14.36 -7.34 20.95
C GLU A 120 13.83 -8.28 19.89
N VAL A 121 14.45 -8.25 18.71
CA VAL A 121 14.11 -9.12 17.59
C VAL A 121 15.38 -9.65 16.94
N TYR A 122 15.31 -10.83 16.35
CA TYR A 122 16.40 -11.37 15.55
C TYR A 122 16.63 -10.47 14.33
N LYS A 123 17.89 -10.15 14.08
CA LYS A 123 18.34 -9.26 13.01
C LYS A 123 18.16 -9.94 11.65
N ARG A 124 16.99 -9.77 11.05
CA ARG A 124 16.73 -10.19 9.66
C ARG A 124 16.53 -9.00 8.73
N GLY A 125 16.96 -9.21 7.49
CA GLY A 125 17.00 -8.18 6.44
C GLY A 125 15.63 -7.86 5.85
N PHE A 126 15.63 -6.86 4.99
CA PHE A 126 14.49 -6.53 4.12
C PHE A 126 14.42 -7.55 2.98
N TYR A 127 13.21 -8.02 2.69
CA TYR A 127 12.95 -9.00 1.64
C TYR A 127 11.92 -8.47 0.65
N GLU A 128 12.09 -8.82 -0.62
CA GLU A 128 11.05 -8.66 -1.64
C GLU A 128 10.22 -9.95 -1.70
N SER A 129 8.91 -9.84 -1.81
CA SER A 129 8.02 -10.98 -2.00
C SER A 129 7.99 -11.45 -3.46
N GLU A 130 7.52 -12.69 -3.66
CA GLU A 130 7.16 -13.16 -4.99
C GLU A 130 5.83 -12.52 -5.42
N MET A 131 5.86 -11.71 -6.49
CA MET A 131 4.66 -11.06 -7.01
C MET A 131 3.90 -12.00 -7.96
N ASP A 132 2.83 -12.62 -7.45
CA ASP A 132 1.93 -13.48 -8.22
C ASP A 132 0.45 -13.19 -7.85
N PRO A 133 -0.19 -12.22 -8.56
CA PRO A 133 -1.56 -11.83 -8.28
C PRO A 133 -2.59 -12.95 -8.46
N ASP A 134 -2.35 -13.88 -9.39
CA ASP A 134 -3.27 -14.97 -9.69
C ASP A 134 -3.26 -16.02 -8.58
N VAL A 135 -2.07 -16.36 -8.07
CA VAL A 135 -1.92 -17.24 -6.91
C VAL A 135 -2.58 -16.64 -5.67
N VAL A 136 -2.35 -15.35 -5.40
CA VAL A 136 -2.98 -14.65 -4.28
C VAL A 136 -4.51 -14.70 -4.41
N ALA A 137 -5.06 -14.34 -5.57
CA ALA A 137 -6.50 -14.36 -5.80
C ALA A 137 -7.10 -15.77 -5.61
N SER A 138 -6.43 -16.79 -6.13
CA SER A 138 -6.87 -18.19 -5.99
C SER A 138 -6.87 -18.65 -4.52
N LEU A 139 -5.87 -18.29 -3.73
CA LEU A 139 -5.77 -18.67 -2.32
C LEU A 139 -6.84 -17.98 -1.48
N TYR A 140 -7.07 -16.69 -1.69
CA TYR A 140 -8.12 -15.94 -0.99
C TYR A 140 -9.51 -16.53 -1.23
N GLN A 141 -9.85 -16.82 -2.50
CA GLN A 141 -11.12 -17.47 -2.83
C GLN A 141 -11.29 -18.83 -2.14
N ALA A 142 -10.23 -19.63 -2.07
CA ALA A 142 -10.27 -20.93 -1.39
C ALA A 142 -10.50 -20.78 0.12
N ILE A 143 -9.83 -19.83 0.77
CA ILE A 143 -9.96 -19.56 2.22
C ILE A 143 -11.38 -19.08 2.54
N GLU A 144 -11.92 -18.12 1.78
CA GLU A 144 -13.29 -17.63 1.97
C GLU A 144 -14.33 -18.75 1.83
N ALA A 145 -14.13 -19.65 0.85
CA ALA A 145 -15.00 -20.81 0.65
C ALA A 145 -14.93 -21.85 1.79
N ILE A 146 -13.85 -21.87 2.57
CA ILE A 146 -13.73 -22.71 3.78
C ILE A 146 -14.45 -22.03 4.94
N LEU A 147 -14.13 -20.76 5.20
CA LEU A 147 -14.69 -20.00 6.33
C LEU A 147 -16.21 -19.82 6.25
N THR A 148 -16.79 -19.82 5.05
CA THR A 148 -18.25 -19.74 4.84
C THR A 148 -18.99 -21.06 5.07
N LYS A 149 -18.27 -22.18 5.23
CA LYS A 149 -18.86 -23.51 5.52
C LYS A 149 -18.82 -23.88 6.99
N GLU A 150 -18.12 -23.11 7.81
CA GLU A 150 -18.07 -23.22 9.28
C GLU A 150 -19.17 -22.36 9.94
#